data_AF-A0A820C1R2-F1
#
_entry.id   AF-A0A820C1R2-F1
#
_cell.length_a   1.000
_cell.length_b   1.000
_cell.length_c   1.000
_cell.angle_alpha   90.00
_cell.angle_beta   90.00
_cell.angle_gamma   90.00
#
_symmetry.space_group_name_H-M   'P 1'
#
loop_
_entity.id
_entity.type
_entity.pdbx_description
1 polymer ?
#
loop_
_entity_poly.entity_id
_entity_poly.type
_entity_poly.pdbx_seq_one_letter_code
_entity_poly.pdbx_strand_id
1 'polypeptide(L)'
;NTQPYQYLLKNLYTLLPDDVGGTIPLIISIYLLQYTKTVDELFLMLSAIRRVCGKFFIGLVPNSSLIDNAKKMKKYGMDICFHKDIKDGDSLSIISDFDEPSSFTVTNFWYSLETYKNIFRKVGFCTCKWVKQHINPQATEEQKIFFADYTSIGMSFIAVI
;
A
#
# COMPACT_ATOMS: atom_id res chain seq x y z
N ASN A 1 -29.03 -9.22 6.22
CA ASN A 1 -28.21 -9.35 7.45
C ASN A 1 -26.85 -8.72 7.26
N THR A 2 -26.76 -7.39 7.39
CA THR A 2 -25.46 -6.72 7.51
C THR A 2 -25.13 -6.66 9.01
N GLN A 3 -24.22 -7.53 9.44
CA GLN A 3 -23.54 -7.33 10.73
C GLN A 3 -22.92 -5.92 10.71
N PRO A 4 -23.06 -5.12 11.76
CA PRO A 4 -22.48 -3.78 11.81
C PRO A 4 -20.95 -3.89 11.77
N TYR A 5 -20.30 -2.97 11.06
CA TYR A 5 -18.85 -2.83 11.11
C TYR A 5 -18.42 -2.44 12.53
N GLN A 6 -17.37 -3.10 13.04
CA GLN A 6 -16.72 -2.74 14.29
C GLN A 6 -15.42 -2.01 13.98
N TYR A 7 -15.16 -0.92 14.70
CA TYR A 7 -13.96 -0.11 14.54
C TYR A 7 -13.12 -0.21 15.80
N LEU A 8 -11.81 -0.42 15.63
CA LEU A 8 -10.84 -0.46 16.71
C LEU A 8 -9.78 0.63 16.46
N LEU A 9 -9.67 1.58 17.37
CA LEU A 9 -8.58 2.54 17.38
C LEU A 9 -7.39 1.92 18.11
N LYS A 10 -6.38 1.46 17.37
CA LYS A 10 -5.21 0.80 17.95
C LYS A 10 -3.94 1.04 17.13
N ASN A 11 -2.80 1.09 17.82
CA ASN A 11 -1.50 1.00 17.18
C ASN A 11 -1.29 -0.43 16.67
N LEU A 12 -1.14 -0.60 15.36
CA LEU A 12 -1.01 -1.91 14.74
C LEU A 12 0.18 -2.73 15.27
N TYR A 13 1.28 -2.09 15.70
CA TYR A 13 2.44 -2.80 16.25
C TYR A 13 2.10 -3.63 17.50
N THR A 14 1.08 -3.21 18.26
CA THR A 14 0.65 -3.85 19.50
C THR A 14 -0.63 -4.67 19.32
N LEU A 15 -1.06 -4.92 18.07
CA LEU A 15 -2.23 -5.75 17.79
C LEU A 15 -1.97 -7.21 18.17
N LEU A 16 -2.91 -7.78 18.91
CA LEU A 16 -2.97 -9.16 19.38
C LEU A 16 -4.26 -9.83 18.89
N PRO A 17 -4.29 -11.18 18.79
CA PRO A 17 -5.49 -11.91 18.41
C PRO A 17 -6.73 -11.58 19.25
N ASP A 18 -6.57 -11.42 20.57
CA ASP A 18 -7.71 -11.15 21.47
C ASP A 18 -8.39 -9.81 21.20
N ASP A 19 -7.67 -8.82 20.64
CA ASP A 19 -8.25 -7.53 20.26
C ASP A 19 -9.26 -7.65 19.11
N VAL A 20 -9.15 -8.72 18.32
CA VAL A 20 -9.97 -8.96 17.12
C VAL A 20 -10.76 -10.27 17.22
N GLY A 21 -10.83 -10.88 18.41
CA GLY A 21 -11.56 -12.12 18.65
C GLY A 21 -10.91 -13.38 18.06
N GLY A 22 -9.58 -13.39 17.88
CA GLY A 22 -8.80 -14.51 17.36
C GLY A 22 -8.06 -14.17 16.06
N THR A 23 -8.13 -15.04 15.06
CA THR A 23 -7.54 -14.81 13.74
C THR A 23 -8.56 -14.31 12.74
N ILE A 24 -8.18 -13.33 11.93
CA ILE A 24 -8.99 -12.78 10.84
C ILE A 24 -8.63 -13.53 9.55
N PRO A 25 -9.58 -14.21 8.88
CA PRO A 25 -9.29 -14.98 7.67
C PRO A 25 -8.73 -14.12 6.52
N LEU A 26 -9.18 -12.87 6.40
CA LEU A 26 -8.76 -11.94 5.35
C LEU A 26 -8.43 -10.58 5.97
N ILE A 27 -7.20 -10.12 5.77
CA ILE A 27 -6.78 -8.77 6.13
C ILE A 27 -6.55 -7.96 4.86
N ILE A 28 -7.16 -6.79 4.79
CA ILE A 28 -6.97 -5.82 3.71
C ILE A 28 -6.28 -4.59 4.29
N SER A 29 -5.18 -4.19 3.67
CA SER A 29 -4.33 -3.06 4.06
C SER A 29 -4.17 -2.12 2.88
N ILE A 30 -4.93 -1.03 2.87
CA ILE A 30 -4.89 -0.04 1.79
C ILE A 30 -4.10 1.18 2.27
N TYR A 31 -3.04 1.53 1.54
CA TYR A 31 -2.19 2.69 1.85
C TYR A 31 -1.56 2.69 3.25
N LEU A 32 -1.37 1.54 3.90
CA LEU A 32 -0.88 1.47 5.28
C LEU A 32 0.64 1.24 5.38
N LEU A 33 1.17 0.27 4.63
CA LEU A 33 2.54 -0.22 4.84
C LEU A 33 3.59 0.86 4.56
N GLN A 34 3.31 1.77 3.63
CA GLN A 34 4.24 2.83 3.25
C GLN A 34 4.31 4.00 4.26
N TYR A 35 3.68 3.88 5.43
CA TYR A 35 3.88 4.80 6.56
C TYR A 35 4.97 4.34 7.54
N THR A 36 5.56 3.17 7.32
CA THR A 36 6.67 2.65 8.13
C THR A 36 7.97 3.34 7.73
N LYS A 37 8.72 3.90 8.67
CA LYS A 37 9.90 4.74 8.39
C LYS A 37 11.15 3.94 8.06
N THR A 38 11.22 2.71 8.56
CA THR A 38 12.38 1.85 8.42
C THR A 38 11.96 0.43 8.03
N VAL A 39 12.90 -0.31 7.45
CA VAL A 39 12.74 -1.74 7.15
C VAL A 39 12.36 -2.54 8.41
N ASP A 40 12.88 -2.16 9.57
CA ASP A 40 12.55 -2.80 10.85
C ASP A 40 11.11 -2.48 11.29
N GLU A 41 10.66 -1.23 11.13
CA GLU A 41 9.26 -0.88 11.37
C GLU A 41 8.33 -1.64 10.41
N LEU A 42 8.67 -1.76 9.13
CA LEU A 42 7.91 -2.55 8.17
C LEU A 42 7.83 -4.03 8.58
N PHE A 43 8.94 -4.60 9.03
CA PHE A 43 8.99 -5.96 9.58
C PHE A 43 8.10 -6.12 10.82
N LEU A 44 8.14 -5.18 11.76
CA LEU A 44 7.32 -5.22 12.98
C LEU A 44 5.82 -5.11 12.64
N MET A 45 5.45 -4.21 11.72
CA MET A 45 4.07 -4.03 11.28
C MET A 45 3.53 -5.30 10.61
N LEU A 46 4.30 -5.87 9.67
CA LEU A 46 3.93 -7.11 8.99
C LEU A 46 3.92 -8.32 9.92
N SER A 47 4.79 -8.36 10.93
CA SER A 47 4.75 -9.39 11.98
C SER A 47 3.47 -9.31 12.79
N ALA A 48 3.03 -8.11 13.18
CA ALA A 48 1.78 -7.92 13.90
C ALA A 48 0.57 -8.34 13.05
N ILE A 49 0.53 -7.93 11.78
CA ILE A 49 -0.49 -8.39 10.82
C ILE A 49 -0.47 -9.91 10.71
N ARG A 50 0.69 -10.53 10.54
CA ARG A 50 0.81 -11.99 10.36
C ARG A 50 0.27 -12.77 11.55
N ARG A 51 0.47 -12.28 12.78
CA ARG A 51 -0.05 -12.92 14.02
C ARG A 51 -1.57 -13.06 14.02
N VAL A 52 -2.28 -12.07 13.48
CA VAL A 52 -3.75 -12.07 13.42
C VAL A 52 -4.29 -12.55 12.08
N CYS A 53 -3.45 -12.68 11.04
CA CYS A 53 -3.85 -13.15 9.71
C CYS A 53 -4.03 -14.67 9.69
N GLY A 54 -5.25 -15.11 9.43
CA GLY A 54 -5.60 -16.53 9.33
C GLY A 54 -5.32 -17.17 7.97
N LYS A 55 -5.67 -16.51 6.85
CA LYS A 55 -5.52 -17.10 5.51
C LYS A 55 -4.89 -16.16 4.48
N PHE A 56 -5.47 -14.98 4.28
CA PHE A 56 -5.08 -14.09 3.20
C PHE A 56 -4.76 -12.69 3.70
N PHE A 57 -3.69 -12.14 3.18
CA PHE A 57 -3.38 -10.72 3.30
C PHE A 57 -3.41 -10.08 1.90
N ILE A 58 -4.11 -8.95 1.78
CA ILE A 58 -4.14 -8.12 0.58
C ILE A 58 -3.67 -6.73 0.94
N GLY A 59 -2.51 -6.34 0.44
CA GLY A 59 -1.95 -4.99 0.58
C GLY A 59 -2.10 -4.17 -0.70
N LEU A 60 -2.29 -2.86 -0.58
CA LEU A 60 -2.08 -1.89 -1.66
C LEU A 60 -0.91 -0.99 -1.27
N VAL A 61 0.19 -1.07 -2.03
CA VAL A 61 1.41 -0.28 -1.80
C VAL A 61 1.87 0.41 -3.10
N PRO A 62 2.70 1.46 -3.02
CA PRO A 62 3.27 2.08 -4.21
C PRO A 62 3.92 1.06 -5.16
N ASN A 63 3.70 1.20 -6.46
CA ASN A 63 4.37 0.36 -7.45
C ASN A 63 5.86 0.73 -7.52
N SER A 64 6.73 -0.27 -7.69
CA SER A 64 8.17 -0.08 -7.93
C SER A 64 8.48 0.90 -9.08
N SER A 65 7.61 1.00 -10.09
CA SER A 65 7.78 1.92 -11.23
C SER A 65 7.33 3.35 -10.95
N LEU A 66 6.78 3.64 -9.77
CA LEU A 66 6.27 4.96 -9.40
C LEU A 66 7.36 6.02 -9.48
N ILE A 67 8.56 5.71 -8.99
CA ILE A 67 9.70 6.65 -8.96
C ILE A 67 10.07 7.13 -10.36
N ASP A 68 10.19 6.22 -11.31
CA ASP A 68 10.52 6.54 -12.70
C ASP A 68 9.39 7.31 -13.43
N ASN A 69 8.17 7.25 -12.88
CA ASN A 69 6.97 7.78 -13.51
C ASN A 69 6.27 8.87 -12.68
N ALA A 70 6.94 9.39 -11.65
CA ALA A 70 6.37 10.33 -10.68
C ALA A 70 5.64 11.51 -11.33
N LYS A 71 6.24 12.10 -12.37
CA LYS A 71 5.64 13.23 -13.12
C LYS A 71 4.29 12.91 -13.75
N LYS A 72 4.05 11.64 -14.13
CA LYS A 72 2.76 11.21 -14.70
C LYS A 72 1.65 11.17 -13.65
N MET A 73 1.99 11.12 -12.37
CA MET A 73 1.00 11.09 -11.28
C MET A 73 0.26 12.42 -11.13
N LYS A 74 0.83 13.53 -11.63
CA LYS A 74 0.23 14.86 -11.54
C LYS A 74 -1.15 14.93 -12.18
N LYS A 75 -1.36 14.25 -13.31
CA LYS A 75 -2.68 14.21 -13.97
C LYS A 75 -3.74 13.45 -13.15
N TYR A 76 -3.32 12.69 -12.15
CA TYR A 76 -4.19 12.00 -11.18
C TYR A 76 -4.31 12.78 -9.86
N GLY A 77 -3.91 14.06 -9.84
CA GLY A 77 -4.01 14.93 -8.66
C GLY A 77 -2.93 14.71 -7.60
N MET A 78 -1.82 14.05 -7.96
CA MET A 78 -0.72 13.76 -7.04
C MET A 78 0.62 14.25 -7.58
N ASP A 79 1.25 15.19 -6.90
CA ASP A 79 2.66 15.52 -7.09
C ASP A 79 3.51 14.65 -6.15
N ILE A 80 4.52 13.96 -6.70
CA ILE A 80 5.35 13.01 -5.97
C ILE A 80 6.77 13.54 -5.93
N CYS A 81 7.22 13.91 -4.73
CA CYS A 81 8.50 14.56 -4.49
C CYS A 81 9.43 13.65 -3.68
N PHE A 82 10.67 13.48 -4.14
CA PHE A 82 11.71 12.68 -3.51
C PHE A 82 13.11 13.13 -3.99
N HIS A 83 14.16 12.68 -3.31
CA HIS A 83 15.55 12.96 -3.73
C HIS A 83 15.98 12.04 -4.88
N LYS A 84 16.95 12.50 -5.68
CA LYS A 84 17.36 11.89 -6.96
C LYS A 84 17.78 10.40 -6.89
N ASP A 85 18.16 9.90 -5.72
CA ASP A 85 18.70 8.55 -5.52
C ASP A 85 17.98 7.82 -4.37
N ILE A 86 16.64 7.79 -4.43
CA ILE A 86 15.79 7.19 -3.39
C ILE A 86 16.09 5.71 -3.15
N LYS A 87 16.22 5.33 -1.89
CA LYS A 87 16.48 3.96 -1.41
C LYS A 87 15.38 3.51 -0.46
N ASP A 88 15.46 2.26 -0.04
CA ASP A 88 14.49 1.68 0.88
C ASP A 88 14.55 2.36 2.24
N GLY A 89 13.40 2.80 2.73
CA GLY A 89 13.25 3.60 3.96
C GLY A 89 13.41 5.11 3.74
N ASP A 90 13.76 5.57 2.54
CA ASP A 90 13.79 7.01 2.25
C ASP A 90 12.38 7.58 2.11
N SER A 91 12.21 8.82 2.55
CA SER A 91 10.91 9.50 2.50
C SER A 91 10.56 9.97 1.08
N LEU A 92 9.29 9.83 0.73
CA LEU A 92 8.65 10.45 -0.43
C LEU A 92 7.45 11.28 0.03
N SER A 93 7.28 12.47 -0.52
CA SER A 93 6.13 13.32 -0.25
C SER A 93 5.12 13.20 -1.37
N ILE A 94 3.86 12.94 -1.01
CA ILE A 94 2.71 12.99 -1.90
C ILE A 94 1.95 14.26 -1.59
N ILE A 95 1.95 15.20 -2.53
CA ILE A 95 1.20 16.45 -2.44
C ILE A 95 -0.06 16.26 -3.26
N SER A 96 -1.22 16.45 -2.63
CA SER A 96 -2.49 16.36 -3.33
C SER A 96 -2.90 17.73 -3.84
N ASP A 97 -3.05 17.86 -5.15
CA ASP A 97 -3.46 19.09 -5.84
C ASP A 97 -4.99 19.21 -5.86
N PHE A 98 -5.62 19.19 -4.68
CA PHE A 98 -7.02 19.63 -4.57
C PHE A 98 -7.07 21.16 -4.58
N ASP A 99 -8.12 21.74 -5.15
CA ASP A 99 -8.34 23.20 -5.15
C ASP A 99 -8.11 23.79 -3.73
N GLU A 100 -7.34 24.87 -3.65
CA GLU A 100 -7.06 25.53 -2.37
C GLU A 100 -8.36 25.91 -1.65
N PRO A 101 -8.41 25.78 -0.30
CA PRO A 101 -7.32 25.49 0.64
C PRO A 101 -7.11 24.00 0.96
N SER A 102 -7.63 23.09 0.13
CA SER A 102 -7.73 21.65 0.47
C SER A 102 -6.47 20.83 0.13
N SER A 103 -5.41 21.47 -0.35
CA SER A 103 -4.14 20.78 -0.62
C SER A 103 -3.53 20.26 0.68
N PHE A 104 -3.09 19.01 0.67
CA PHE A 104 -2.37 18.42 1.80
C PHE A 104 -1.14 17.67 1.31
N THR A 105 -0.15 17.55 2.21
CA THR A 105 1.06 16.77 1.97
C THR A 105 1.07 15.57 2.91
N VAL A 106 1.33 14.39 2.35
CA VAL A 106 1.52 13.15 3.09
C VAL A 106 2.95 12.66 2.88
N THR A 107 3.65 12.37 3.97
CA THR A 107 4.93 11.68 3.90
C THR A 107 4.71 10.17 3.90
N ASN A 108 5.24 9.51 2.88
CA ASN A 108 5.33 8.06 2.77
C ASN A 108 6.81 7.66 2.73
N PHE A 109 7.09 6.37 2.82
CA PHE A 109 8.43 5.81 2.76
C PHE A 109 8.49 4.79 1.63
N TRP A 110 9.57 4.88 0.86
CA TRP A 110 9.76 4.04 -0.30
C TRP A 110 10.35 2.69 0.09
N TYR A 111 9.85 1.64 -0.54
CA TYR A 111 10.42 0.30 -0.42
C TYR A 111 10.35 -0.38 -1.77
N SER A 112 11.48 -0.97 -2.16
CA SER A 112 11.60 -1.80 -3.34
C SER A 112 10.72 -3.05 -3.24
N LEU A 113 10.36 -3.56 -4.42
CA LEU A 113 9.69 -4.85 -4.58
C LEU A 113 10.43 -5.98 -3.84
N GLU A 114 11.75 -5.95 -3.88
CA GLU A 114 12.61 -6.95 -3.25
C GLU A 114 12.50 -6.88 -1.72
N THR A 115 12.54 -5.68 -1.14
CA THR A 115 12.39 -5.51 0.31
C THR A 115 11.04 -6.00 0.81
N TYR A 116 9.94 -5.66 0.13
CA TYR A 116 8.64 -6.23 0.48
C TYR A 116 8.66 -7.75 0.43
N LYS A 117 9.11 -8.36 -0.67
CA LYS A 117 9.17 -9.83 -0.81
C LYS A 117 9.99 -10.49 0.29
N ASN A 118 11.14 -9.91 0.62
CA ASN A 118 12.03 -10.44 1.66
C ASN A 118 11.38 -10.36 3.04
N ILE A 119 10.74 -9.23 3.38
CA ILE A 119 10.06 -9.08 4.67
C ILE A 119 8.84 -10.00 4.76
N PHE A 120 7.98 -10.07 3.73
CA PHE A 120 6.84 -10.98 3.71
C PHE A 120 7.27 -12.43 3.96
N ARG A 121 8.34 -12.89 3.30
CA ARG A 121 8.92 -14.21 3.54
C ARG A 121 9.43 -14.35 4.98
N LYS A 122 10.17 -13.35 5.47
CA LYS A 122 10.78 -13.35 6.82
C LYS A 122 9.74 -13.42 7.93
N VAL A 123 8.59 -12.76 7.78
CA VAL A 123 7.51 -12.82 8.80
C VAL A 123 6.69 -14.12 8.71
N GLY A 124 6.93 -14.98 7.72
CA GLY A 124 6.27 -16.28 7.59
C GLY A 124 5.02 -16.30 6.71
N PHE A 125 4.96 -15.41 5.71
CA PHE A 125 4.05 -15.60 4.59
C PHE A 125 4.68 -16.47 3.51
N CYS A 126 3.94 -17.45 3.01
CA CYS A 126 4.47 -18.52 2.16
C CYS A 126 4.55 -18.11 0.69
N THR A 127 3.55 -17.39 0.19
CA THR A 127 3.47 -16.98 -1.21
C THR A 127 3.14 -15.50 -1.33
N CYS A 128 3.86 -14.78 -2.19
CA CYS A 128 3.65 -13.36 -2.42
C CYS A 128 3.44 -13.13 -3.93
N LYS A 129 2.24 -12.69 -4.31
CA LYS A 129 1.86 -12.37 -5.68
C LYS A 129 1.63 -10.87 -5.82
N TRP A 130 2.38 -10.26 -6.72
CA TRP A 130 2.15 -8.89 -7.14
C TRP A 130 1.12 -8.89 -8.25
N VAL A 131 0.02 -8.19 -8.03
CA VAL A 131 -1.12 -8.13 -8.93
C VAL A 131 -1.15 -6.74 -9.55
N LYS A 132 -1.05 -6.70 -10.88
CA LYS A 132 -1.19 -5.48 -11.67
C LYS A 132 -2.62 -4.99 -11.56
N GLN A 133 -2.79 -3.68 -11.58
CA GLN A 133 -4.11 -3.11 -11.72
C GLN A 133 -4.62 -3.29 -13.14
N HIS A 134 -5.93 -3.41 -13.27
CA HIS A 134 -6.60 -3.50 -14.56
C HIS A 134 -7.68 -2.41 -14.63
N ILE A 135 -7.83 -1.82 -15.81
CA ILE A 135 -8.95 -0.90 -16.05
C ILE A 135 -10.23 -1.72 -16.05
N ASN A 136 -11.27 -1.21 -15.40
CA ASN A 136 -12.58 -1.85 -15.41
C ASN A 136 -13.03 -2.08 -16.87
N PRO A 137 -13.42 -3.30 -17.27
CA PRO A 137 -13.88 -3.57 -18.64
C PRO A 137 -15.11 -2.73 -19.03
N GLN A 138 -15.88 -2.24 -18.06
CA GLN A 138 -17.04 -1.38 -18.25
C GLN A 138 -16.70 0.12 -18.34
N ALA A 139 -15.43 0.51 -18.22
CA ALA A 139 -15.01 1.90 -18.38
C ALA A 139 -15.28 2.41 -19.81
N THR A 140 -15.54 3.71 -19.95
CA THR A 140 -15.66 4.35 -21.26
C THR A 140 -14.31 4.36 -21.97
N GLU A 141 -14.30 4.53 -23.30
CA GLU A 141 -13.03 4.63 -24.05
C GLU A 141 -12.17 5.81 -23.58
N GLU A 142 -12.78 6.94 -23.24
CA GLU A 142 -12.09 8.08 -22.66
C GLU A 142 -11.41 7.73 -21.33
N GLN A 143 -12.13 7.02 -20.45
CA GLN A 143 -11.55 6.55 -19.18
C GLN A 143 -10.41 5.55 -19.41
N LYS A 144 -10.55 4.64 -20.37
CA LYS A 144 -9.49 3.68 -20.72
C LYS A 144 -8.23 4.39 -21.20
N ILE A 145 -8.39 5.41 -22.05
CA ILE A 145 -7.27 6.23 -22.54
C ILE A 145 -6.63 6.99 -21.37
N PHE A 146 -7.44 7.62 -20.52
CA PHE A 146 -6.96 8.41 -19.38
C PHE A 146 -6.18 7.56 -18.35
N PHE A 147 -6.65 6.34 -18.05
CA PHE A 147 -6.06 5.43 -17.06
C PHE A 147 -5.06 4.41 -17.64
N ALA A 148 -4.77 4.45 -18.93
CA ALA A 148 -3.92 3.48 -19.63
C ALA A 148 -2.57 3.27 -18.93
N ASP A 149 -1.88 4.36 -18.57
CA ASP A 149 -0.59 4.34 -17.88
C ASP A 149 -0.72 4.06 -16.37
N TYR A 150 -1.80 4.47 -15.69
CA TYR A 150 -2.00 4.25 -14.24
C TYR A 150 -1.79 2.77 -13.85
N THR A 151 -2.27 1.85 -14.68
CA THR A 151 -2.14 0.40 -14.46
C THR A 151 -0.69 -0.09 -14.35
N SER A 152 0.25 0.69 -14.89
CA SER A 152 1.67 0.37 -14.95
C SER A 152 2.55 1.19 -14.01
N ILE A 153 2.02 2.28 -13.41
CA ILE A 153 2.82 3.27 -12.68
C ILE A 153 2.33 3.58 -11.25
N GLY A 154 1.04 3.37 -10.95
CA GLY A 154 0.44 3.86 -9.72
C GLY A 154 0.75 2.96 -8.51
N MET A 155 -0.27 2.23 -8.07
CA MET A 155 -0.16 1.32 -6.93
C MET A 155 -0.07 -0.13 -7.42
N SER A 156 0.39 -1.03 -6.56
CA SER A 156 0.34 -2.47 -6.80
C SER A 156 -0.34 -3.17 -5.64
N PHE A 157 -1.12 -4.20 -5.99
CA PHE A 157 -1.67 -5.10 -4.99
C PHE A 157 -0.65 -6.18 -4.68
N ILE A 158 -0.51 -6.50 -3.40
CA ILE A 158 0.23 -7.65 -2.92
C ILE A 158 -0.79 -8.61 -2.32
N ALA A 159 -1.01 -9.74 -2.98
CA ALA A 159 -1.79 -10.82 -2.43
C ALA A 159 -0.83 -11.85 -1.84
N VAL A 160 -1.08 -12.23 -0.59
CA VAL A 160 -0.20 -13.11 0.16
C VAL A 160 -1.04 -14.22 0.81
N ILE A 161 -0.59 -15.45 0.61
CA ILE A 161 -1.20 -16.70 1.10
C ILE A 161 -0.18 -17.43 1.97
#